data_AF-A0A5E4CP35-F1
#
_entry.id   AF-A0A5E4CP35-F1
#
_cell.length_a   1.000
_cell.length_b   1.000
_cell.length_c   1.000
_cell.angle_alpha   90.00
_cell.angle_beta   90.00
_cell.angle_gamma   90.00
#
_symmetry.space_group_name_H-M   'P 1'
#
loop_
_entity.id
_entity.type
_entity.pdbx_description
1 polymer ?
#
loop_
_entity_poly.entity_id
_entity_poly.type
_entity_poly.pdbx_seq_one_letter_code
_entity_poly.pdbx_strand_id
1 'polypeptide(L)'
;MSSNSENNRLIQASEMFFLHVQDLVSLTNTFTEFLNHNMNTQISLMVVKEDSTIKNFFEEMLKSFKEMQSVVEEKYNKMQKEPMYSKVATTMCSMAEKCINLELERSAKELFKNIQTPTIVSVLSHSNILENLESFFSHLMAFPIMSLQLSDFCKGDTKGKSDAPTSEKNLSPDRCKSISTDALKKLQDALKTENASNPMESAADQLEQIIKAMEPTIQVLQKSIKTLETDISMLKKVNDK
;
A
#
# COMPACT_ATOMS: atom_id res chain seq x y z
N MET A 1 -10.70 -33.95 22.41
CA MET A 1 -10.77 -32.56 22.91
C MET A 1 -10.15 -31.55 21.93
N SER A 2 -10.18 -31.80 20.61
CA SER A 2 -9.37 -31.07 19.61
C SER A 2 -10.15 -30.00 18.82
N SER A 3 -11.47 -30.13 18.61
CA SER A 3 -12.18 -29.20 17.70
C SER A 3 -12.35 -27.77 18.22
N ASN A 4 -12.41 -27.53 19.54
CA ASN A 4 -12.51 -26.18 20.09
C ASN A 4 -11.19 -25.40 19.95
N SER A 5 -10.05 -26.08 19.99
CA SER A 5 -8.74 -25.47 19.78
C SER A 5 -8.58 -25.04 18.31
N GLU A 6 -8.88 -25.94 17.38
CA GLU A 6 -8.77 -25.65 15.94
C GLU A 6 -9.78 -24.60 15.46
N ASN A 7 -10.99 -24.59 16.03
CA ASN A 7 -11.97 -23.55 15.77
C ASN A 7 -11.43 -22.17 16.18
N ASN A 8 -10.90 -22.05 17.41
CA ASN A 8 -10.31 -20.80 17.87
C ASN A 8 -9.11 -20.34 17.02
N ARG A 9 -8.28 -21.28 16.54
CA ARG A 9 -7.18 -20.97 15.60
C ARG A 9 -7.71 -20.39 14.29
N LEU A 10 -8.71 -21.01 13.69
CA LEU A 10 -9.30 -20.51 12.44
C LEU A 10 -9.94 -19.13 12.64
N ILE A 11 -10.62 -18.90 13.77
CA ILE A 11 -11.16 -17.57 14.13
C ILE A 11 -10.02 -16.55 14.18
N GLN A 12 -8.95 -16.80 14.96
CA GLN A 12 -7.84 -15.86 15.09
C GLN A 12 -7.13 -15.59 13.76
N ALA A 13 -6.91 -16.62 12.95
CA ALA A 13 -6.34 -16.47 11.62
C ALA A 13 -7.26 -15.62 10.72
N SER A 14 -8.57 -15.80 10.81
CA SER A 14 -9.56 -15.00 10.08
C SER A 14 -9.52 -13.52 10.46
N GLU A 15 -9.50 -13.23 11.76
CA GLU A 15 -9.39 -11.86 12.27
C GLU A 15 -8.08 -11.21 11.82
N MET A 16 -6.97 -11.95 11.89
CA MET A 16 -5.65 -11.46 11.49
C MET A 16 -5.54 -11.23 9.98
N PHE A 17 -6.11 -12.12 9.16
CA PHE A 17 -6.22 -11.91 7.72
C PHE A 17 -6.99 -10.63 7.39
N PHE A 18 -8.15 -10.41 8.04
CA PHE A 18 -8.94 -9.19 7.86
C PHE A 18 -8.13 -7.93 8.22
N LEU A 19 -7.38 -7.95 9.32
CA LEU A 19 -6.51 -6.84 9.72
C LEU A 19 -5.41 -6.58 8.67
N HIS A 20 -4.79 -7.62 8.13
CA HIS A 20 -3.78 -7.47 7.08
C HIS A 20 -4.34 -6.90 5.78
N VAL A 21 -5.57 -7.26 5.41
CA VAL A 21 -6.27 -6.64 4.27
C VAL A 21 -6.47 -5.14 4.54
N GLN A 22 -6.91 -4.75 5.73
CA GLN A 22 -7.06 -3.35 6.11
C GLN A 22 -5.72 -2.59 6.09
N ASP A 23 -4.64 -3.21 6.61
CA ASP A 23 -3.31 -2.62 6.60
C ASP A 23 -2.84 -2.39 5.15
N LEU A 24 -3.00 -3.36 4.26
CA LEU A 24 -2.61 -3.23 2.86
C LEU A 24 -3.36 -2.08 2.16
N VAL A 25 -4.65 -1.89 2.46
CA VAL A 25 -5.44 -0.76 1.92
C VAL A 25 -4.91 0.55 2.43
N SER A 26 -4.70 0.65 3.74
CA SER A 26 -4.19 1.86 4.36
C SER A 26 -2.86 2.23 3.73
N LEU A 27 -1.94 1.27 3.60
CA LEU A 27 -0.62 1.47 3.01
C LEU A 27 -0.72 1.87 1.53
N THR A 28 -1.59 1.23 0.76
CA THR A 28 -1.82 1.57 -0.66
C THR A 28 -2.35 3.00 -0.79
N ASN A 29 -3.36 3.38 -0.01
CA ASN A 29 -3.91 4.72 -0.03
C ASN A 29 -2.90 5.77 0.43
N THR A 30 -2.07 5.48 1.44
CA THR A 30 -0.97 6.36 1.85
C THR A 30 0.02 6.57 0.71
N PHE A 31 0.39 5.51 -0.03
CA PHE A 31 1.22 5.64 -1.23
C PHE A 31 0.55 6.50 -2.31
N THR A 32 -0.73 6.27 -2.57
CA THR A 32 -1.51 7.06 -3.54
C THR A 32 -1.54 8.55 -3.18
N GLU A 33 -1.90 8.87 -1.94
CA GLU A 33 -1.95 10.24 -1.42
C GLU A 33 -0.58 10.92 -1.52
N PHE A 34 0.46 10.17 -1.17
CA PHE A 34 1.83 10.64 -1.27
C PHE A 34 2.21 11.01 -2.71
N LEU A 35 1.89 10.16 -3.69
CA LEU A 35 2.16 10.45 -5.10
C LEU A 35 1.32 11.63 -5.60
N ASN A 36 0.03 11.66 -5.28
CA ASN A 36 -0.86 12.76 -5.65
C ASN A 36 -0.37 14.10 -5.12
N HIS A 37 0.07 14.14 -3.86
CA HIS A 37 0.59 15.36 -3.24
C HIS A 37 1.93 15.82 -3.84
N ASN A 38 2.90 14.91 -4.00
CA ASN A 38 4.27 15.27 -4.34
C ASN A 38 4.59 15.23 -5.84
N MET A 39 3.75 14.60 -6.66
CA MET A 39 3.94 14.49 -8.11
C MET A 39 2.83 15.19 -8.92
N ASN A 40 1.87 15.82 -8.24
CA ASN A 40 0.70 16.47 -8.81
C ASN A 40 -0.08 15.51 -9.74
N THR A 41 -0.44 14.34 -9.20
CA THR A 41 -1.22 13.30 -9.88
C THR A 41 -2.63 13.21 -9.31
N GLN A 42 -3.50 12.46 -9.98
CA GLN A 42 -4.91 12.25 -9.59
C GLN A 42 -5.28 10.77 -9.55
N ILE A 43 -4.38 9.95 -8.99
CA ILE A 43 -4.60 8.50 -8.82
C ILE A 43 -5.74 8.32 -7.82
N SER A 44 -6.69 7.46 -8.13
CA SER A 44 -7.85 7.22 -7.26
C SER A 44 -7.47 6.44 -6.01
N LEU A 45 -8.05 6.82 -4.87
CA LEU A 45 -7.91 6.05 -3.62
C LEU A 45 -8.75 4.78 -3.70
N MET A 46 -8.23 3.70 -3.13
CA MET A 46 -8.92 2.43 -3.01
C MET A 46 -10.01 2.53 -1.94
N VAL A 47 -11.21 2.07 -2.30
CA VAL A 47 -12.35 1.96 -1.37
C VAL A 47 -12.62 0.50 -1.11
N VAL A 48 -12.49 0.08 0.14
CA VAL A 48 -12.84 -1.28 0.57
C VAL A 48 -14.34 -1.37 0.77
N LYS A 49 -14.96 -2.33 0.11
CA LYS A 49 -16.34 -2.73 0.40
C LYS A 49 -16.30 -4.14 0.97
N GLU A 50 -16.87 -4.32 2.16
CA GLU A 50 -16.81 -5.61 2.86
C GLU A 50 -17.53 -6.75 2.10
N ASP A 51 -18.50 -6.39 1.25
CA ASP A 51 -19.25 -7.31 0.38
C ASP A 51 -18.49 -7.70 -0.91
N SER A 52 -17.33 -7.08 -1.17
CA SER A 52 -16.49 -7.45 -2.30
C SER A 52 -15.71 -8.72 -2.01
N THR A 53 -15.48 -9.50 -3.07
CA THR A 53 -14.64 -10.70 -2.98
C THR A 53 -13.19 -10.32 -2.74
N ILE A 54 -12.44 -11.22 -2.09
CA ILE A 54 -10.99 -11.08 -1.90
C ILE A 54 -10.27 -10.95 -3.25
N LYS A 55 -10.77 -11.61 -4.29
CA LYS A 55 -10.26 -11.42 -5.65
C LYS A 55 -10.39 -9.97 -6.13
N ASN A 56 -11.60 -9.42 -6.09
CA ASN A 56 -11.86 -8.06 -6.56
C ASN A 56 -11.02 -7.04 -5.77
N PHE A 57 -10.83 -7.32 -4.47
CA PHE A 57 -9.95 -6.54 -3.62
C PHE A 57 -8.51 -6.50 -4.13
N PHE A 58 -7.89 -7.66 -4.36
CA PHE A 58 -6.50 -7.70 -4.86
C PHE A 58 -6.38 -7.18 -6.29
N GLU A 59 -7.39 -7.34 -7.14
CA GLU A 59 -7.42 -6.77 -8.48
C GLU A 59 -7.45 -5.23 -8.47
N GLU A 60 -8.27 -4.60 -7.63
CA GLU A 60 -8.29 -3.13 -7.49
C GLU A 60 -7.00 -2.60 -6.86
N MET A 61 -6.41 -3.34 -5.92
CA MET A 61 -5.10 -3.01 -5.35
C MET A 61 -3.99 -3.07 -6.40
N LEU A 62 -3.96 -4.15 -7.19
CA LEU A 62 -3.00 -4.32 -8.29
C LEU A 62 -3.15 -3.22 -9.34
N LYS A 63 -4.39 -2.88 -9.71
CA LYS A 63 -4.68 -1.77 -10.63
C LYS A 63 -4.16 -0.44 -10.09
N SER A 64 -4.34 -0.18 -8.80
CA SER A 64 -3.80 1.02 -8.14
C SER A 64 -2.28 1.06 -8.24
N PHE A 65 -1.59 -0.05 -7.95
CA PHE A 65 -0.13 -0.14 -8.08
C PHE A 65 0.37 0.04 -9.50
N LYS A 66 -0.34 -0.49 -10.51
CA LYS A 66 -0.01 -0.28 -11.93
C LYS A 66 -0.14 1.18 -12.34
N GLU A 67 -1.18 1.86 -11.85
CA GLU A 67 -1.35 3.30 -12.10
C GLU A 67 -0.22 4.12 -11.46
N MET A 68 0.16 3.80 -10.21
CA MET A 68 1.32 4.41 -9.54
C MET A 68 2.61 4.17 -10.31
N GLN A 69 2.84 2.93 -10.77
CA GLN A 69 4.03 2.57 -11.54
C GLN A 69 4.09 3.36 -12.85
N SER A 70 2.99 3.42 -13.60
CA SER A 70 2.91 4.20 -14.83
C SER A 70 3.26 5.67 -14.61
N VAL A 71 2.78 6.27 -13.51
CA VAL A 71 3.11 7.65 -13.14
C VAL A 71 4.60 7.82 -12.85
N VAL A 72 5.18 6.92 -12.05
CA VAL A 72 6.61 6.96 -11.72
C VAL A 72 7.47 6.81 -12.98
N GLU A 73 7.13 5.87 -13.86
CA GLU A 73 7.84 5.63 -15.12
C GLU A 73 7.73 6.82 -16.08
N GLU A 74 6.54 7.42 -16.23
CA GLU A 74 6.37 8.60 -17.06
C GLU A 74 7.26 9.75 -16.58
N LYS A 75 7.27 10.01 -15.27
CA LYS A 75 8.10 11.06 -14.66
C LYS A 75 9.59 10.75 -14.81
N TYR A 76 9.99 9.50 -14.58
CA TYR A 76 11.38 9.05 -14.79
C TYR A 76 11.84 9.27 -16.23
N ASN A 77 11.04 8.83 -17.20
CA ASN A 77 11.36 8.96 -18.62
C ASN A 77 11.43 10.43 -19.06
N LYS A 78 10.57 11.30 -18.53
CA LYS A 78 10.63 12.74 -18.77
C LYS A 78 11.93 13.34 -18.22
N MET A 79 12.37 12.94 -17.02
CA MET A 79 13.62 13.40 -16.42
C MET A 79 14.86 12.92 -17.18
N GLN A 80 14.83 11.71 -17.75
CA GLN A 80 15.92 11.20 -18.59
C GLN A 80 16.04 11.96 -19.91
N LYS A 81 14.91 12.38 -20.51
CA LYS A 81 14.89 13.15 -21.77
C LYS A 81 15.23 14.63 -21.58
N GLU A 82 14.91 15.21 -20.43
CA GLU A 82 15.30 16.56 -20.05
C GLU A 82 16.34 16.50 -18.90
N PRO A 83 17.63 16.28 -19.19
CA PRO A 83 18.63 16.28 -18.13
C PRO A 83 18.55 17.61 -17.39
N MET A 84 18.32 17.56 -16.08
CA MET A 84 18.24 18.76 -15.23
C MET A 84 19.43 19.70 -15.46
N TYR A 85 20.60 19.14 -15.77
CA TYR A 85 21.80 19.86 -16.17
C TYR A 85 21.63 20.72 -17.44
N SER A 86 20.88 20.26 -18.45
CA SER A 86 20.60 21.05 -19.66
C SER A 86 19.69 22.23 -19.35
N LYS A 87 18.64 22.04 -18.53
CA LYS A 87 17.78 23.16 -18.09
C LYS A 87 18.52 24.14 -17.20
N VAL A 88 19.33 23.66 -16.25
CA VAL A 88 20.16 24.52 -15.38
C VAL A 88 21.20 25.27 -16.21
N ALA A 89 21.90 24.61 -17.12
CA ALA A 89 22.89 25.25 -18.00
C ALA A 89 22.24 26.27 -18.94
N THR A 90 21.11 25.94 -19.58
CA THR A 90 20.40 26.85 -20.50
C THR A 90 19.84 28.06 -19.74
N THR A 91 19.30 27.83 -18.54
CA THR A 91 18.76 28.90 -17.69
C THR A 91 19.89 29.79 -17.17
N MET A 92 21.01 29.22 -16.71
CA MET A 92 22.20 29.99 -16.30
C MET A 92 22.81 30.77 -17.47
N CYS A 93 22.92 30.17 -18.66
CA CYS A 93 23.43 30.84 -19.86
C CYS A 93 22.50 32.00 -20.29
N SER A 94 21.18 31.80 -20.29
CA SER A 94 20.22 32.83 -20.67
C SER A 94 20.05 33.93 -19.61
N MET A 95 20.30 33.62 -18.34
CA MET A 95 20.29 34.59 -17.23
C MET A 95 21.60 35.37 -17.08
N ALA A 96 22.75 34.79 -17.45
CA ALA A 96 24.00 35.55 -17.59
C ALA A 96 23.86 36.68 -18.63
N GLU A 97 22.94 36.52 -19.59
CA GLU A 97 22.58 37.55 -20.57
C GLU A 97 21.49 38.54 -20.06
N LYS A 98 20.76 38.23 -18.98
CA LYS A 98 19.66 39.07 -18.43
C LYS A 98 19.66 39.09 -16.89
N CYS A 99 20.31 40.09 -16.30
CA CYS A 99 20.29 40.35 -14.86
C CYS A 99 18.91 40.82 -14.34
N ILE A 100 18.00 39.90 -14.02
CA ILE A 100 16.77 40.21 -13.26
C ILE A 100 16.60 39.23 -12.09
N ASN A 101 16.97 39.67 -10.88
CA ASN A 101 16.97 38.87 -9.64
C ASN A 101 15.62 38.20 -9.29
N LEU A 102 14.48 38.78 -9.70
CA LEU A 102 13.14 38.23 -9.40
C LEU A 102 12.76 37.01 -10.26
N GLU A 103 13.24 36.92 -11.50
CA GLU A 103 13.05 35.72 -12.33
C GLU A 103 13.94 34.57 -11.85
N LEU A 104 15.14 34.88 -11.37
CA LEU A 104 16.03 33.90 -10.73
C LEU A 104 15.39 33.30 -9.48
N GLU A 105 14.82 34.12 -8.59
CA GLU A 105 14.17 33.62 -7.37
C GLU A 105 12.94 32.75 -7.68
N ARG A 106 12.13 33.14 -8.68
CA ARG A 106 10.95 32.37 -9.11
C ARG A 106 11.35 31.05 -9.77
N SER A 107 12.32 31.10 -10.69
CA SER A 107 12.80 29.92 -11.44
C SER A 107 13.59 28.97 -10.53
N ALA A 108 14.38 29.51 -9.60
CA ALA A 108 14.99 28.73 -8.53
C ALA A 108 13.90 28.09 -7.65
N LYS A 109 12.91 28.84 -7.15
CA LYS A 109 11.78 28.25 -6.39
C LYS A 109 11.03 27.17 -7.17
N GLU A 110 10.89 27.30 -8.48
CA GLU A 110 10.26 26.31 -9.35
C GLU A 110 11.15 25.06 -9.55
N LEU A 111 12.46 25.23 -9.72
CA LEU A 111 13.45 24.14 -9.72
C LEU A 111 13.51 23.41 -8.36
N PHE A 112 13.51 24.16 -7.25
CA PHE A 112 13.57 23.63 -5.87
C PHE A 112 12.26 22.94 -5.45
N LYS A 113 11.09 23.47 -5.85
CA LYS A 113 9.79 22.76 -5.73
C LYS A 113 9.80 21.43 -6.47
N ASN A 114 10.60 21.33 -7.53
CA ASN A 114 10.76 20.13 -8.35
C ASN A 114 11.93 19.22 -7.91
N ILE A 115 12.55 19.37 -6.73
CA ILE A 115 13.59 18.42 -6.25
C ILE A 115 12.98 17.20 -5.56
N GLN A 116 11.79 17.34 -4.97
CA GLN A 116 11.11 16.23 -4.31
C GLN A 116 10.70 15.15 -5.30
N THR A 117 10.13 15.52 -6.46
CA THR A 117 9.69 14.57 -7.47
C THR A 117 10.84 13.68 -8.01
N PRO A 118 12.02 14.20 -8.40
CA PRO A 118 13.17 13.39 -8.81
C PRO A 118 13.68 12.44 -7.73
N THR A 119 13.77 12.90 -6.47
CA THR A 119 14.19 12.03 -5.36
C THR A 119 13.22 10.88 -5.17
N ILE A 120 11.91 11.16 -5.15
CA ILE A 120 10.87 10.14 -5.01
C ILE A 120 10.90 9.17 -6.19
N VAL A 121 10.95 9.70 -7.42
CA VAL A 121 11.01 8.88 -8.64
C VAL A 121 12.25 7.98 -8.62
N SER A 122 13.40 8.50 -8.18
CA SER A 122 14.63 7.72 -8.05
C SER A 122 14.46 6.60 -7.01
N VAL A 123 13.98 6.90 -5.81
CA VAL A 123 13.78 5.89 -4.75
C VAL A 123 12.80 4.80 -5.20
N LEU A 124 11.67 5.17 -5.81
CA LEU A 124 10.65 4.21 -6.25
C LEU A 124 11.10 3.36 -7.45
N SER A 125 11.85 3.94 -8.39
CA SER A 125 12.34 3.21 -9.58
C SER A 125 13.49 2.25 -9.26
N HIS A 126 14.42 2.61 -8.36
CA HIS A 126 15.58 1.76 -8.05
C HIS A 126 15.28 0.63 -7.07
N SER A 127 14.20 0.75 -6.30
CA SER A 127 13.84 -0.22 -5.27
C SER A 127 12.95 -1.36 -5.79
N ASN A 128 12.45 -1.26 -7.03
CA ASN A 128 11.47 -2.17 -7.64
C ASN A 128 10.29 -2.52 -6.73
N ILE A 129 9.94 -1.64 -5.78
CA ILE A 129 8.89 -1.93 -4.78
C ILE A 129 7.56 -2.21 -5.48
N LEU A 130 7.20 -1.39 -6.47
CA LEU A 130 5.93 -1.52 -7.20
C LEU A 130 5.85 -2.82 -8.02
N GLU A 131 6.94 -3.24 -8.65
CA GLU A 131 7.01 -4.50 -9.42
C GLU A 131 6.98 -5.73 -8.50
N ASN A 132 7.70 -5.69 -7.37
CA ASN A 132 7.68 -6.76 -6.37
C ASN A 132 6.27 -6.96 -5.78
N LEU A 133 5.51 -5.87 -5.64
CA LEU A 133 4.12 -5.91 -5.18
C LEU A 133 3.19 -6.58 -6.19
N GLU A 134 3.34 -6.31 -7.48
CA GLU A 134 2.56 -6.99 -8.53
C GLU A 134 2.76 -8.52 -8.48
N SER A 135 4.02 -8.96 -8.39
CA SER A 135 4.34 -10.38 -8.26
C SER A 135 3.70 -10.96 -7.00
N PHE A 136 3.84 -10.27 -5.87
CA PHE A 136 3.25 -10.72 -4.62
C PHE A 136 1.73 -10.88 -4.67
N PHE A 137 0.99 -9.89 -5.19
CA PHE A 137 -0.46 -10.00 -5.30
C PHE A 137 -0.89 -11.08 -6.28
N SER A 138 -0.12 -11.28 -7.36
CA SER A 138 -0.35 -12.38 -8.29
C SER A 138 -0.22 -13.75 -7.60
N HIS A 139 0.76 -13.91 -6.71
CA HIS A 139 0.89 -15.12 -5.90
C HIS A 139 -0.25 -15.26 -4.88
N LEU A 140 -0.67 -14.16 -4.23
CA LEU A 140 -1.82 -14.20 -3.32
C LEU A 140 -3.09 -14.65 -4.06
N MET A 141 -3.30 -14.21 -5.30
CA MET A 141 -4.46 -14.58 -6.11
C MET A 141 -4.55 -16.08 -6.45
N ALA A 142 -3.50 -16.86 -6.20
CA ALA A 142 -3.52 -18.31 -6.37
C ALA A 142 -4.19 -19.05 -5.20
N PHE A 143 -4.42 -18.39 -4.06
CA PHE A 143 -5.01 -19.03 -2.89
C PHE A 143 -6.52 -19.27 -3.05
N PRO A 144 -7.08 -20.33 -2.44
CA PRO A 144 -8.50 -20.69 -2.61
C PRO A 144 -9.49 -19.70 -1.96
N ILE A 145 -9.00 -18.73 -1.18
CA ILE A 145 -9.82 -17.70 -0.52
C ILE A 145 -10.42 -16.65 -1.47
N MET A 146 -10.04 -16.64 -2.74
CA MET A 146 -10.39 -15.59 -3.70
C MET A 146 -11.90 -15.39 -3.92
N SER A 147 -12.70 -16.44 -3.75
CA SER A 147 -14.16 -16.37 -3.89
C SER A 147 -14.89 -15.88 -2.64
N LEU A 148 -14.21 -15.81 -1.49
CA LEU A 148 -14.80 -15.34 -0.23
C LEU A 148 -14.94 -13.82 -0.24
N GLN A 149 -15.91 -13.31 0.51
CA GLN A 149 -16.05 -11.88 0.77
C GLN A 149 -15.20 -11.48 1.97
N LEU A 150 -14.75 -10.22 2.02
CA LEU A 150 -14.03 -9.73 3.20
C LEU A 150 -14.89 -9.87 4.48
N SER A 151 -16.21 -9.67 4.37
CA SER A 151 -17.16 -9.87 5.46
C SER A 151 -17.28 -11.31 5.95
N ASP A 152 -16.83 -12.30 5.16
CA ASP A 152 -16.79 -13.71 5.59
C ASP A 152 -15.63 -13.97 6.57
N PHE A 153 -14.63 -13.08 6.64
CA PHE A 153 -13.52 -13.20 7.59
C PHE A 153 -13.84 -12.49 8.89
N CYS A 154 -14.32 -11.25 8.77
CA CYS A 154 -14.73 -10.44 9.88
C CYS A 154 -15.63 -9.30 9.41
N LYS A 155 -16.54 -8.84 10.28
CA LYS A 155 -17.30 -7.61 10.05
C LYS A 155 -16.60 -6.44 10.73
N GLY A 156 -16.41 -5.34 10.02
CA GLY A 156 -15.82 -4.13 10.61
C GLY A 156 -16.67 -3.58 11.75
N ASP A 157 -16.03 -3.01 12.76
CA ASP A 157 -16.75 -2.26 13.78
C ASP A 157 -17.02 -0.83 13.30
N THR A 158 -18.27 -0.57 12.88
CA THR A 158 -18.72 0.75 12.40
C THR A 158 -18.72 1.85 13.45
N LYS A 159 -18.28 1.58 14.70
CA LYS A 159 -18.27 2.55 15.80
C LYS A 159 -17.03 3.45 15.89
N GLY A 160 -16.07 3.30 14.98
CA GLY A 160 -14.78 4.02 15.03
C GLY A 160 -14.59 5.23 14.10
N LYS A 161 -15.63 5.86 13.54
CA LYS A 161 -15.48 7.17 12.89
C LYS A 161 -15.47 8.27 13.96
N SER A 162 -14.32 8.49 14.58
CA SER A 162 -14.05 9.70 15.34
C SER A 162 -12.84 10.40 14.71
N ASP A 163 -13.09 11.56 14.11
CA ASP A 163 -12.10 12.44 13.51
C ASP A 163 -11.15 13.01 14.59
N ALA A 164 -9.99 12.39 14.79
CA ALA A 164 -8.89 13.01 15.54
C ALA A 164 -7.53 12.46 15.07
N PRO A 165 -6.53 13.31 14.75
CA PRO A 165 -5.24 12.85 14.30
C PRO A 165 -4.29 12.68 15.49
N THR A 166 -4.03 11.44 15.92
CA THR A 166 -2.88 11.13 16.79
C THR A 166 -2.26 9.78 16.45
N SER A 167 -1.07 9.88 15.84
CA SER A 167 0.18 9.18 16.14
C SER A 167 0.15 7.84 16.89
N GLU A 168 0.73 6.84 16.23
CA GLU A 168 1.41 5.63 16.69
C GLU A 168 0.67 4.57 17.54
N LYS A 169 0.80 3.33 17.02
CA LYS A 169 0.75 2.04 17.72
C LYS A 169 -0.51 1.79 18.55
N ASN A 170 -1.41 1.01 17.98
CA ASN A 170 -1.84 -0.28 18.54
C ASN A 170 -2.60 -1.06 17.45
N LEU A 171 -2.26 -2.33 17.28
CA LEU A 171 -3.11 -3.33 16.63
C LEU A 171 -4.37 -3.46 17.51
N SER A 172 -5.31 -2.51 17.39
CA SER A 172 -6.50 -2.56 18.23
C SER A 172 -7.33 -3.76 17.82
N PRO A 173 -7.63 -4.70 18.73
CA PRO A 173 -8.57 -5.80 18.48
C PRO A 173 -9.98 -5.32 18.09
N ASP A 174 -10.28 -4.05 18.33
CA ASP A 174 -11.62 -3.45 18.14
C ASP A 174 -12.02 -3.21 16.67
N ARG A 175 -11.17 -3.53 15.68
CA ARG A 175 -11.55 -3.35 14.26
C ARG A 175 -12.39 -4.49 13.70
N CYS A 176 -12.53 -5.58 14.44
CA CYS A 176 -13.16 -6.81 13.99
C CYS A 176 -14.24 -7.28 14.97
N LYS A 177 -15.49 -7.41 14.50
CA LYS A 177 -16.58 -8.05 15.25
C LYS A 177 -16.50 -9.57 15.16
N SER A 178 -17.09 -10.25 16.14
CA SER A 178 -17.17 -11.71 16.20
C SER A 178 -17.64 -12.33 14.88
N ILE A 179 -16.91 -13.32 14.39
CA ILE A 179 -17.27 -14.11 13.22
C ILE A 179 -18.53 -14.96 13.47
N SER A 180 -19.43 -15.05 12.48
CA SER A 180 -20.61 -15.90 12.58
C SER A 180 -20.27 -17.37 12.31
N THR A 181 -21.08 -18.29 12.84
CA THR A 181 -20.91 -19.74 12.56
C THR A 181 -21.01 -20.06 11.07
N ASP A 182 -21.88 -19.36 10.33
CA ASP A 182 -22.01 -19.53 8.89
C ASP A 182 -20.76 -19.09 8.13
N ALA A 183 -20.17 -17.95 8.52
CA ALA A 183 -18.94 -17.44 7.94
C ALA A 183 -17.75 -18.38 8.23
N LEU A 184 -17.66 -18.89 9.45
CA LEU A 184 -16.66 -19.89 9.83
C LEU A 184 -16.78 -21.17 8.99
N LYS A 185 -18.01 -21.64 8.74
CA LYS A 185 -18.26 -22.79 7.88
C LYS A 185 -17.84 -22.52 6.43
N LYS A 186 -18.13 -21.34 5.89
CA LYS A 186 -17.66 -20.94 4.55
C LYS A 186 -16.14 -20.92 4.45
N LEU A 187 -15.45 -20.38 5.45
CA LEU A 187 -13.98 -20.39 5.51
C LEU A 187 -13.45 -21.82 5.50
N GLN A 188 -13.99 -22.68 6.35
CA GLN A 188 -13.62 -24.09 6.37
C GLN A 188 -13.86 -24.76 5.02
N ASP A 189 -15.02 -24.54 4.40
CA ASP A 189 -15.37 -25.16 3.12
C ASP A 189 -14.48 -24.68 1.96
N ALA A 190 -14.04 -23.42 1.99
CA ALA A 190 -13.14 -22.86 0.98
C ALA A 190 -11.68 -23.30 1.17
N LEU A 191 -11.23 -23.51 2.42
CA LEU A 191 -9.84 -23.75 2.76
C LEU A 191 -9.50 -25.23 3.05
N LYS A 192 -10.51 -26.09 3.21
CA LYS A 192 -10.28 -27.51 3.47
C LYS A 192 -9.54 -28.17 2.30
N THR A 193 -8.58 -29.02 2.63
CA THR A 193 -8.01 -29.95 1.66
C THR A 193 -8.94 -31.15 1.50
N GLU A 194 -9.19 -31.58 0.25
CA GLU A 194 -10.17 -32.62 -0.10
C GLU A 194 -10.00 -33.95 0.67
N ASN A 195 -8.78 -34.25 1.14
CA ASN A 195 -8.43 -35.48 1.86
C ASN A 195 -7.95 -35.25 3.31
N ALA A 196 -8.21 -34.08 3.90
CA ALA A 196 -7.77 -33.80 5.27
C ALA A 196 -8.56 -34.64 6.29
N SER A 197 -7.84 -35.32 7.20
CA SER A 197 -8.45 -36.03 8.35
C SER A 197 -9.18 -35.08 9.30
N ASN A 198 -8.70 -33.83 9.39
CA ASN A 198 -9.30 -32.75 10.16
C ASN A 198 -9.48 -31.51 9.28
N PRO A 199 -10.67 -31.30 8.70
CA PRO A 199 -10.92 -30.16 7.80
C PRO A 199 -10.75 -28.79 8.47
N MET A 200 -10.97 -28.70 9.79
CA MET A 200 -10.81 -27.44 10.53
C MET A 200 -9.35 -27.04 10.67
N GLU A 201 -8.51 -28.00 11.06
CA GLU A 201 -7.05 -27.82 11.17
C GLU A 201 -6.45 -27.47 9.81
N SER A 202 -6.80 -28.22 8.75
CA SER A 202 -6.35 -27.91 7.39
C SER A 202 -6.75 -26.49 6.96
N ALA A 203 -7.95 -26.03 7.32
CA ALA A 203 -8.39 -24.68 6.97
C ALA A 203 -7.60 -23.61 7.74
N ALA A 204 -7.37 -23.82 9.04
CA ALA A 204 -6.57 -22.92 9.86
C ALA A 204 -5.13 -22.84 9.33
N ASP A 205 -4.50 -23.98 9.03
CA ASP A 205 -3.13 -24.04 8.51
C ASP A 205 -2.99 -23.30 7.17
N GLN A 206 -3.96 -23.47 6.25
CA GLN A 206 -3.98 -22.75 4.98
C GLN A 206 -4.09 -21.24 5.18
N LEU A 207 -4.99 -20.79 6.07
CA LEU A 207 -5.15 -19.36 6.32
C LEU A 207 -3.92 -18.75 7.00
N GLU A 208 -3.32 -19.46 7.95
CA GLU A 208 -2.06 -19.05 8.58
C GLU A 208 -0.90 -18.97 7.57
N GLN A 209 -0.84 -19.85 6.57
CA GLN A 209 0.15 -19.77 5.50
C GLN A 209 -0.05 -18.52 4.63
N ILE A 210 -1.31 -18.17 4.32
CA ILE A 210 -1.62 -16.94 3.58
C ILE A 210 -1.15 -15.72 4.37
N ILE A 211 -1.47 -15.66 5.66
CA ILE A 211 -1.06 -14.57 6.56
C ILE A 211 0.47 -14.44 6.60
N LYS A 212 1.18 -15.55 6.77
CA LYS A 212 2.65 -15.59 6.74
C LYS A 212 3.23 -15.10 5.41
N ALA A 213 2.55 -15.37 4.29
CA ALA A 213 2.96 -14.84 3.00
C ALA A 213 2.74 -13.32 2.91
N MET A 214 1.70 -12.77 3.55
CA MET A 214 1.39 -11.33 3.56
C MET A 214 2.35 -10.48 4.37
N GLU A 215 2.83 -11.00 5.50
CA GLU A 215 3.60 -10.23 6.46
C GLU A 215 4.88 -9.58 5.88
N PRO A 216 5.74 -10.27 5.11
CA PRO A 216 6.91 -9.65 4.48
C PRO A 216 6.56 -8.45 3.60
N THR A 217 5.48 -8.56 2.82
CA THR A 217 5.05 -7.48 1.91
C THR A 217 4.57 -6.26 2.69
N ILE A 218 3.76 -6.48 3.73
CA ILE A 218 3.30 -5.40 4.61
C ILE A 218 4.50 -4.68 5.24
N GLN A 219 5.50 -5.43 5.71
CA GLN A 219 6.71 -4.83 6.28
C GLN A 219 7.52 -4.04 5.24
N VAL A 220 7.64 -4.52 4.01
CA VAL A 220 8.33 -3.80 2.92
C VAL A 220 7.60 -2.50 2.61
N LEU A 221 6.28 -2.53 2.47
CA LEU A 221 5.47 -1.33 2.23
C LEU A 221 5.62 -0.31 3.35
N GLN A 222 5.52 -0.76 4.61
CA GLN A 222 5.67 0.10 5.78
C GLN A 222 7.06 0.75 5.85
N LYS A 223 8.12 -0.02 5.60
CA LYS A 223 9.50 0.50 5.56
C LYS A 223 9.65 1.54 4.46
N SER A 224 9.08 1.27 3.29
CA SER A 224 9.16 2.16 2.13
C SER A 224 8.48 3.51 2.37
N ILE A 225 7.28 3.51 2.97
CA ILE A 225 6.60 4.75 3.38
C ILE A 225 7.47 5.53 4.36
N LYS A 226 8.00 4.87 5.39
CA LYS A 226 8.88 5.52 6.38
C LYS A 226 10.14 6.13 5.76
N THR A 227 10.77 5.44 4.82
CA THR A 227 11.92 5.96 4.07
C THR A 227 11.54 7.22 3.29
N LEU A 228 10.45 7.17 2.54
CA LEU A 228 9.95 8.30 1.77
C LEU A 228 9.59 9.51 2.66
N GLU A 229 8.92 9.29 3.79
CA GLU A 229 8.60 10.34 4.77
C GLU A 229 9.86 10.99 5.36
N THR A 230 10.88 10.18 5.65
CA THR A 230 12.16 10.63 6.19
C THR A 230 12.92 11.47 5.16
N ASP A 231 13.04 10.99 3.93
CA ASP A 231 13.76 11.68 2.85
C ASP A 231 13.10 13.02 2.51
N ILE A 232 11.76 13.08 2.46
CA ILE A 232 11.03 14.35 2.28
C ILE A 232 11.26 15.30 3.46
N SER A 233 11.21 14.79 4.70
CA SER A 233 11.42 15.62 5.89
C SER A 233 12.83 16.21 5.92
N MET A 234 13.83 15.47 5.46
CA MET A 234 15.19 15.98 5.28
C MET A 234 15.25 17.07 4.21
N LEU A 235 14.58 16.88 3.06
CA LEU A 235 14.51 17.90 2.01
C LEU A 235 13.84 19.20 2.48
N LYS A 236 12.78 19.11 3.30
CA LYS A 236 12.14 20.31 3.89
C LYS A 236 13.08 21.08 4.81
N LYS A 237 13.83 20.38 5.69
CA LYS A 237 14.80 21.02 6.59
C LYS A 237 15.97 21.71 5.88
N VAL A 238 16.31 21.28 4.67
CA VAL A 238 17.37 21.91 3.85
C VAL A 238 16.88 23.20 3.20
N ASN A 239 15.58 23.34 2.91
CA ASN A 239 15.01 24.56 2.34
C ASN A 239 14.73 25.67 3.37
N ASP A 240 14.64 25.33 4.67
CA ASP A 240 14.38 26.28 5.75
C ASP A 240 15.67 26.88 6.38
N LYS A 241 16.82 26.65 5.75
CA LYS A 241 18.15 27.17 6.14
C LYS A 241 18.74 28.05 5.04
#